data_AF-A0A9X3YPF8-F1
#
_entry.id   AF-A0A9X3YPF8-F1
#
_cell.length_a   1.000
_cell.length_b   1.000
_cell.length_c   1.000
_cell.angle_alpha   90.00
_cell.angle_beta   90.00
_cell.angle_gamma   90.00
#
_symmetry.space_group_name_H-M   'P 1'
#
loop_
_entity.id
_entity.type
_entity.pdbx_description
1 polymer ?
#
loop_
_entity_poly.entity_id
_entity_poly.type
_entity_poly.pdbx_seq_one_letter_code
_entity_poly.pdbx_strand_id
1 'polypeptide(L)'
;MPQTQTGTPARAELPTTSRIALALLAFLAIGPFVTGLDLWLRFLPDYPAFRHFYAAGALGHALWIGSGVLAVVTIALIRRRQFVAAAVASAAFTAANMTGAPMVWGQATYGSWLAIAAFVLCVAGAIVARRDATA
;
A
#
# COMPACT_ATOMS: atom_id res chain seq x y z
N MET A 1 -15.58 -50.25 7.85
CA MET A 1 -16.08 -48.85 7.85
C MET A 1 -14.96 -47.95 7.34
N PRO A 2 -15.09 -47.29 6.18
CA PRO A 2 -14.08 -46.38 5.68
C PRO A 2 -14.15 -45.06 6.45
N GLN A 3 -13.03 -44.62 7.02
CA GLN A 3 -12.94 -43.32 7.69
C GLN A 3 -12.84 -42.21 6.63
N THR A 4 -13.87 -41.38 6.56
CA THR A 4 -13.89 -40.13 5.80
C THR A 4 -12.94 -39.13 6.47
N GLN A 5 -11.71 -39.00 5.96
CA GLN A 5 -10.80 -37.93 6.38
C GLN A 5 -11.36 -36.58 5.92
N THR A 6 -12.08 -35.89 6.80
CA THR A 6 -12.42 -34.46 6.68
C THR A 6 -11.17 -33.63 6.99
N GLY A 7 -10.19 -33.65 6.09
CA GLY A 7 -9.06 -32.73 6.14
C GLY A 7 -9.53 -31.35 5.75
N THR A 8 -9.64 -30.42 6.70
CA THR A 8 -9.77 -28.99 6.41
C THR A 8 -8.66 -28.61 5.44
N PRO A 9 -8.94 -28.11 4.22
CA PRO A 9 -7.90 -27.79 3.27
C PRO A 9 -7.00 -26.73 3.89
N ALA A 10 -5.72 -27.08 4.10
CA ALA A 10 -4.72 -26.15 4.58
C ALA A 10 -4.72 -24.94 3.64
N ARG A 11 -5.06 -23.74 4.17
CA ARG A 11 -5.04 -22.52 3.36
C ARG A 11 -3.62 -22.35 2.85
N ALA A 12 -3.43 -22.50 1.54
CA ALA A 12 -2.12 -22.32 0.91
C ALA A 12 -1.51 -21.00 1.37
N GLU A 13 -0.24 -21.02 1.78
CA GLU A 13 0.42 -19.84 2.29
C GLU A 13 0.53 -18.72 1.22
N LEU A 14 0.52 -17.46 1.66
CA LEU A 14 0.77 -16.35 0.73
C LEU A 14 2.23 -16.42 0.23
N PRO A 15 2.49 -16.17 -1.07
CA PRO A 15 3.85 -16.08 -1.59
C PRO A 15 4.70 -15.08 -0.80
N THR A 16 5.99 -15.37 -0.60
CA THR A 16 6.92 -14.50 0.15
C THR A 16 6.93 -13.06 -0.39
N THR A 17 6.84 -12.88 -1.71
CA THR A 17 6.73 -11.57 -2.36
C THR A 17 5.51 -10.78 -1.90
N SER A 18 4.36 -11.45 -1.76
CA SER A 18 3.12 -10.84 -1.26
C SER A 18 3.21 -10.47 0.21
N ARG A 19 3.90 -11.28 1.03
CA ARG A 19 4.14 -10.98 2.46
C ARG A 19 5.00 -9.72 2.62
N ILE A 20 6.06 -9.60 1.83
CA ILE A 20 6.93 -8.40 1.85
C ILE A 20 6.16 -7.17 1.34
N ALA A 21 5.40 -7.32 0.25
CA ALA A 21 4.57 -6.23 -0.26
C ALA A 21 3.57 -5.72 0.80
N LEU A 22 2.92 -6.64 1.54
CA LEU A 22 2.02 -6.29 2.63
C LEU A 22 2.72 -5.47 3.73
N ALA A 23 3.93 -5.87 4.12
CA ALA A 23 4.69 -5.15 5.14
C ALA A 23 5.04 -3.73 4.69
N LEU A 24 5.51 -3.57 3.45
CA LEU A 24 5.82 -2.27 2.86
C LEU A 24 4.59 -1.37 2.75
N LEU A 25 3.48 -1.89 2.23
CA LEU A 25 2.23 -1.14 2.10
C LEU A 25 1.68 -0.72 3.47
N ALA A 26 1.73 -1.59 4.47
CA ALA A 26 1.27 -1.29 5.81
C ALA A 26 2.11 -0.18 6.46
N PHE A 27 3.44 -0.26 6.33
CA PHE A 27 4.35 0.78 6.79
C PHE A 27 4.08 2.13 6.09
N LEU A 28 3.96 2.11 4.76
CA LEU A 28 3.76 3.34 3.97
C LEU A 28 2.40 3.99 4.20
N ALA A 29 1.37 3.21 4.58
CA ALA A 29 0.05 3.75 4.87
C ALA A 29 0.02 4.60 6.16
N ILE A 30 0.95 4.39 7.10
CA ILE A 30 0.98 5.11 8.39
C ILE A 30 1.09 6.61 8.16
N GLY A 31 1.99 7.05 7.28
CA GLY A 31 2.22 8.47 6.99
C GLY A 31 0.93 9.20 6.60
N PRO A 32 0.28 8.83 5.48
CA PRO A 32 -1.01 9.36 5.06
C PRO A 32 -2.08 9.39 6.14
N PHE A 33 -2.22 8.33 6.94
CA PHE A 33 -3.23 8.28 8.01
C PHE A 33 -2.90 9.21 9.18
N VAL A 34 -1.66 9.23 9.64
CA VAL A 34 -1.22 10.11 10.73
C VAL A 34 -1.37 11.57 10.33
N THR A 35 -0.93 11.96 9.14
CA THR A 35 -1.13 13.32 8.64
C THR A 35 -2.60 13.63 8.36
N GLY A 36 -3.35 12.64 7.87
CA GLY A 36 -4.79 12.79 7.67
C GLY A 36 -5.49 13.13 8.98
N LEU A 37 -5.16 12.43 10.06
CA LEU A 37 -5.65 12.70 11.41
C LEU A 37 -5.19 14.07 11.93
N ASP A 38 -3.94 14.43 11.67
CA ASP A 38 -3.37 15.72 12.09
C ASP A 38 -4.07 16.93 11.45
N LEU A 39 -4.61 16.82 10.22
CA LEU A 39 -5.41 17.91 9.65
C LEU A 39 -6.63 18.26 10.50
N TRP A 40 -7.19 17.29 11.22
CA TRP A 40 -8.34 17.47 12.11
C TRP A 40 -7.93 17.90 13.51
N LEU A 41 -6.85 17.31 14.03
CA LEU A 41 -6.48 17.43 15.45
C LEU A 41 -5.36 18.43 15.73
N ARG A 42 -4.59 18.84 14.71
CA ARG A 42 -3.49 19.83 14.79
C ARG A 42 -2.50 19.54 15.92
N PHE A 43 -2.00 18.32 15.99
CA PHE A 43 -1.07 17.89 17.06
C PHE A 43 0.40 17.88 16.62
N LEU A 44 0.70 17.96 15.32
CA LEU A 44 2.07 18.01 14.84
C LEU A 44 2.74 19.33 15.25
N PRO A 45 4.01 19.27 15.73
CA PRO A 45 4.73 20.44 16.20
C PRO A 45 5.07 21.41 15.06
N ASP A 46 5.43 22.63 15.43
CA ASP A 46 5.78 23.67 14.45
C ASP A 46 7.21 23.47 13.90
N TYR A 47 7.34 22.60 12.89
CA TYR A 47 8.58 22.37 12.13
C TYR A 47 8.42 22.74 10.65
N PRO A 48 9.51 23.12 9.95
CA PRO A 48 9.46 23.50 8.53
C PRO A 48 8.76 22.49 7.62
N ALA A 49 8.97 21.19 7.86
CA ALA A 49 8.32 20.13 7.09
C ALA A 49 6.78 20.11 7.28
N PHE A 50 6.30 20.34 8.50
CA PHE A 50 4.87 20.36 8.80
C PHE A 50 4.20 21.65 8.32
N ARG A 51 4.91 22.78 8.32
CA ARG A 51 4.43 24.01 7.67
C ARG A 51 4.18 23.80 6.19
N HIS A 52 5.08 23.10 5.49
CA HIS A 52 4.89 22.77 4.08
C HIS A 52 3.69 21.84 3.87
N PHE A 53 3.54 20.83 4.72
CA PHE A 53 2.37 19.96 4.72
C PHE A 53 1.06 20.75 4.85
N TYR A 54 0.95 21.66 5.81
CA TYR A 54 -0.27 22.46 5.95
C TYR A 54 -0.52 23.40 4.77
N ALA A 55 0.52 23.77 4.02
CA ALA A 55 0.45 24.62 2.83
C ALA A 55 0.22 23.84 1.51
N ALA A 56 0.22 22.50 1.53
CA ALA A 56 0.18 21.65 0.33
C ALA A 56 -1.10 21.77 -0.53
N GLY A 57 -2.11 22.48 -0.03
CA GLY A 57 -3.40 22.67 -0.69
C GLY A 57 -4.24 21.40 -0.76
N ALA A 58 -5.51 21.56 -1.14
CA ALA A 58 -6.47 20.46 -1.14
C ALA A 58 -6.05 19.29 -2.04
N LEU A 59 -5.45 19.56 -3.21
CA LEU A 59 -5.01 18.52 -4.14
C LEU A 59 -3.85 17.70 -3.55
N GLY A 60 -2.86 18.36 -2.91
CA GLY A 60 -1.74 17.68 -2.27
C GLY A 60 -2.20 16.76 -1.15
N HIS A 61 -3.10 17.25 -0.29
CA HIS A 61 -3.72 16.45 0.76
C HIS A 61 -4.55 15.29 0.21
N ALA A 62 -5.35 15.53 -0.83
CA ALA A 62 -6.19 14.50 -1.45
C ALA A 62 -5.35 13.36 -2.05
N LEU A 63 -4.28 13.68 -2.79
CA LEU A 63 -3.37 12.68 -3.35
C LEU A 63 -2.63 11.90 -2.25
N TRP A 64 -2.16 12.59 -1.21
CA TRP A 64 -1.44 11.98 -0.11
C TRP A 64 -2.33 11.07 0.74
N ILE A 65 -3.50 11.53 1.18
CA ILE A 65 -4.46 10.70 1.92
C ILE A 65 -4.99 9.57 1.03
N GLY A 66 -5.27 9.88 -0.24
CA GLY A 66 -5.69 8.91 -1.24
C GLY A 66 -4.69 7.78 -1.45
N SER A 67 -3.39 8.06 -1.39
CA SER A 67 -2.36 7.00 -1.45
C SER A 67 -2.46 6.06 -0.24
N GLY A 68 -2.70 6.57 0.97
CA GLY A 68 -2.96 5.75 2.16
C GLY A 68 -4.15 4.82 2.00
N VAL A 69 -5.25 5.33 1.44
CA VAL A 69 -6.45 4.51 1.14
C VAL A 69 -6.13 3.44 0.09
N LEU A 70 -5.42 3.79 -0.98
CA LEU A 70 -5.02 2.83 -2.01
C LEU A 70 -4.08 1.75 -1.47
N ALA A 71 -3.21 2.07 -0.51
CA ALA A 71 -2.39 1.06 0.17
C ALA A 71 -3.25 0.05 0.95
N VAL A 72 -4.27 0.52 1.69
CA VAL A 72 -5.22 -0.35 2.39
C VAL A 72 -6.04 -1.20 1.43
N VAL A 73 -6.52 -0.62 0.32
CA VAL A 73 -7.21 -1.37 -0.74
C VAL A 73 -6.30 -2.45 -1.30
N THR A 74 -5.04 -2.12 -1.61
CA THR A 74 -4.06 -3.08 -2.11
C THR A 74 -3.83 -4.22 -1.12
N ILE A 75 -3.66 -3.91 0.18
CA ILE A 75 -3.55 -4.91 1.24
C ILE A 75 -4.78 -5.84 1.27
N ALA A 76 -5.98 -5.29 1.20
CA ALA A 76 -7.22 -6.07 1.20
C ALA A 76 -7.29 -7.00 -0.02
N LEU A 77 -6.89 -6.52 -1.20
CA LEU A 77 -6.85 -7.31 -2.43
C LEU A 77 -5.83 -8.45 -2.35
N ILE A 78 -4.63 -8.20 -1.81
CA ILE A 78 -3.62 -9.26 -1.57
C ILE A 78 -4.18 -10.32 -0.62
N ARG A 79 -4.82 -9.91 0.49
CA ARG A 79 -5.43 -10.83 1.46
C ARG A 79 -6.58 -11.64 0.86
N ARG A 80 -7.35 -11.05 -0.06
CA ARG A 80 -8.38 -11.72 -0.86
C ARG A 80 -7.82 -12.53 -2.03
N ARG A 81 -6.49 -12.58 -2.21
CA ARG A 81 -5.78 -13.26 -3.31
C ARG A 81 -6.14 -12.75 -4.70
N GLN A 82 -6.60 -11.51 -4.81
CA GLN A 82 -6.90 -10.85 -6.09
C GLN A 82 -5.63 -10.17 -6.62
N PHE A 83 -4.62 -10.94 -6.97
CA PHE A 83 -3.26 -10.43 -7.23
C PHE A 83 -3.17 -9.46 -8.42
N VAL A 84 -3.94 -9.68 -9.49
CA VAL A 84 -3.96 -8.75 -10.64
C VAL A 84 -4.56 -7.40 -10.24
N ALA A 85 -5.69 -7.42 -9.51
CA ALA A 85 -6.29 -6.20 -9.00
C ALA A 85 -5.37 -5.50 -8.00
N ALA A 86 -4.67 -6.25 -7.15
CA ALA A 86 -3.67 -5.70 -6.23
C ALA A 86 -2.51 -5.03 -6.97
N ALA A 87 -2.03 -5.59 -8.07
CA ALA A 87 -0.98 -4.97 -8.88
C ALA A 87 -1.43 -3.63 -9.50
N VAL A 88 -2.67 -3.58 -10.00
CA VAL A 88 -3.27 -2.33 -10.54
C VAL A 88 -3.46 -1.30 -9.44
N ALA A 89 -4.03 -1.69 -8.30
CA ALA A 89 -4.19 -0.81 -7.14
C ALA A 89 -2.85 -0.30 -6.62
N SER A 90 -1.82 -1.15 -6.61
CA SER A 90 -0.46 -0.76 -6.23
C SER A 90 0.16 0.23 -7.22
N ALA A 91 -0.14 0.15 -8.51
CA ALA A 91 0.32 1.14 -9.48
C ALA A 91 -0.31 2.51 -9.21
N ALA A 92 -1.62 2.55 -8.96
CA ALA A 92 -2.33 3.77 -8.59
C ALA A 92 -1.80 4.35 -7.27
N PHE A 93 -1.56 3.50 -6.27
CA PHE A 93 -0.90 3.87 -5.02
C PHE A 93 0.47 4.52 -5.28
N THR A 94 1.34 3.88 -6.07
CA THR A 94 2.68 4.40 -6.34
C THR A 94 2.62 5.73 -7.06
N ALA A 95 1.74 5.89 -8.06
CA ALA A 95 1.56 7.17 -8.75
C ALA A 95 1.08 8.27 -7.78
N ALA A 96 0.03 8.00 -7.02
CA ALA A 96 -0.50 8.95 -6.03
C ALA A 96 0.56 9.31 -4.98
N ASN A 97 1.34 8.34 -4.51
CA ASN A 97 2.40 8.58 -3.53
C ASN A 97 3.57 9.38 -4.11
N MET A 98 4.01 9.08 -5.34
CA MET A 98 5.11 9.81 -5.99
C MET A 98 4.75 11.26 -6.32
N THR A 99 3.47 11.57 -6.53
CA THR A 99 3.01 12.95 -6.75
C THR A 99 2.62 13.65 -5.45
N GLY A 100 1.88 12.97 -4.58
CA GLY A 100 1.39 13.53 -3.32
C GLY A 100 2.49 13.81 -2.31
N ALA A 101 3.50 12.92 -2.21
CA ALA A 101 4.57 13.10 -1.23
C ALA A 101 5.40 14.37 -1.48
N PRO A 102 5.87 14.67 -2.71
CA PRO A 102 6.55 15.95 -2.98
C PRO A 102 5.66 17.17 -2.79
N MET A 103 4.37 17.09 -3.12
CA MET A 103 3.44 18.22 -2.89
C MET A 103 3.25 18.53 -1.41
N VAL A 104 3.25 17.48 -0.57
CA VAL A 104 3.04 17.61 0.87
C VAL A 104 4.33 17.91 1.64
N TRP A 105 5.46 17.34 1.23
CA TRP A 105 6.72 17.44 1.97
C TRP A 105 7.75 18.35 1.31
N GLY A 106 7.47 18.87 0.10
CA GLY A 106 8.36 19.74 -0.67
C GLY A 106 9.53 19.01 -1.32
N GLN A 107 9.62 17.69 -1.16
CA GLN A 107 10.70 16.85 -1.66
C GLN A 107 10.25 15.40 -1.81
N ALA A 108 10.97 14.63 -2.63
CA ALA A 108 10.78 13.19 -2.70
C ALA A 108 11.24 12.54 -1.39
N THR A 109 10.45 11.61 -0.85
CA THR A 109 10.79 10.89 0.39
C THR A 109 11.30 9.50 0.08
N TYR A 110 12.04 8.88 1.01
CA TYR A 110 12.41 7.46 0.91
C TYR A 110 11.18 6.55 0.74
N GLY A 111 10.01 6.98 1.22
CA GLY A 111 8.74 6.28 1.01
C GLY A 111 8.36 6.10 -0.46
N SER A 112 8.75 7.02 -1.35
CA SER A 112 8.49 6.89 -2.79
C SER A 112 9.22 5.69 -3.40
N TRP A 113 10.46 5.44 -2.99
CA TRP A 113 11.23 4.27 -3.46
C TRP A 113 10.64 2.96 -2.92
N LEU A 114 10.20 2.95 -1.66
CA LEU A 114 9.50 1.80 -1.10
C LEU A 114 8.16 1.53 -1.78
N ALA A 115 7.45 2.57 -2.24
CA ALA A 115 6.21 2.40 -3.01
C ALA A 115 6.47 1.72 -4.36
N ILE A 116 7.56 2.08 -5.04
CA ILE A 116 8.01 1.39 -6.27
C ILE A 116 8.34 -0.08 -5.96
N ALA A 117 9.08 -0.35 -4.88
CA ALA A 117 9.40 -1.71 -4.47
C ALA A 117 8.13 -2.55 -4.17
N ALA A 118 7.16 -1.97 -3.46
CA ALA A 118 5.88 -2.61 -3.18
C ALA A 118 5.11 -2.95 -4.47
N PHE A 119 5.11 -2.02 -5.44
CA PHE A 119 4.51 -2.25 -6.76
C PHE A 119 5.19 -3.40 -7.51
N VAL A 120 6.53 -3.41 -7.60
CA VAL A 120 7.27 -4.50 -8.25
C VAL A 120 6.94 -5.86 -7.61
N LEU A 121 6.87 -5.91 -6.28
CA LEU A 121 6.51 -7.13 -5.55
C LEU A 121 5.07 -7.57 -5.81
N CYS A 122 4.12 -6.62 -5.94
CA CYS A 122 2.74 -6.94 -6.31
C CYS A 122 2.65 -7.51 -7.73
N VAL A 123 3.38 -6.94 -8.69
CA VAL A 123 3.47 -7.47 -10.06
C VAL A 123 4.07 -8.87 -10.08
N ALA A 124 5.18 -9.07 -9.35
CA ALA A 124 5.80 -10.40 -9.22
C ALA A 124 4.83 -11.42 -8.61
N GLY A 125 4.10 -11.06 -7.56
CA GLY A 125 3.06 -11.89 -6.95
C GLY A 125 1.95 -12.25 -7.93
N ALA A 126 1.51 -11.31 -8.77
CA ALA A 126 0.51 -11.57 -9.81
C ALA A 126 1.03 -12.53 -10.90
N ILE A 127 2.30 -12.41 -11.31
CA ILE A 127 2.92 -13.31 -12.28
C ILE A 127 3.00 -14.73 -11.73
N VAL A 128 3.48 -14.90 -10.49
CA VAL A 128 3.57 -16.22 -9.84
C VAL A 128 2.19 -16.86 -9.73
N ALA A 129 1.20 -16.14 -9.22
CA ALA A 129 -0.16 -16.66 -9.09
C ALA A 129 -0.79 -17.07 -10.43
N ARG A 130 -0.46 -16.38 -11.53
CA ARG A 130 -0.91 -16.77 -12.88
C ARG A 130 -0.24 -18.05 -13.37
N ARG A 131 1.06 -18.23 -13.10
CA ARG A 131 1.79 -19.46 -13.47
C ARG A 131 1.21 -20.67 -12.76
N ASP A 132 0.95 -20.56 -11.46
CA ASP A 132 0.37 -21.63 -10.65
C ASP A 132 -1.06 -21.99 -11.08
N ALA A 133 -1.81 -21.05 -11.67
CA ALA A 133 -3.15 -21.31 -12.20
C ALA A 133 -3.16 -22.02 -13.57
N THR A 134 -2.02 -22.06 -14.25
CA THR A 134 -1.86 -22.67 -15.58
C THR A 134 -1.06 -23.98 -15.58
N ALA A 135 -0.46 -24.34 -14.44
CA ALA A 135 0.30 -25.57 -14.23
C ALA A 135 -0.61 -26.67 -13.68
#